data_AF-A0A258LNH5-F1
#
_entry.id   AF-A0A258LNH5-F1
#
_cell.length_a   1.000
_cell.length_b   1.000
_cell.length_c   1.000
_cell.angle_alpha   90.00
_cell.angle_beta   90.00
_cell.angle_gamma   90.00
#
_symmetry.space_group_name_H-M   'P 1'
#
loop_
_entity.id
_entity.type
_entity.pdbx_description
1 polymer ?
#
loop_
_entity_poly.entity_id
_entity_poly.type
_entity_poly.pdbx_seq_one_letter_code
_entity_poly.pdbx_strand_id
1 'polypeptide(L)'
;MRVGFHTNHLSFRGAEIAVYDYAFHNQAILQNESLVFYKSKYQSEPTVIQKFEKQFKLFPYQDNAQLAKIADQEKLDLFYFIKSGERDGDVVDTVPCAIHAVFPTKPEEFHGDKFAFVSEWLAKEYSNQKLPFVPHMIDLP
;
A
#
# COMPACT_ATOMS: atom_id res chain seq x y z
N MET A 1 8.37 -8.59 10.98
CA MET A 1 7.83 -7.20 11.02
C MET A 1 6.32 -7.25 10.91
N ARG A 2 5.60 -6.27 11.46
CA ARG A 2 4.17 -6.01 11.20
C ARG A 2 4.08 -4.91 10.14
N VAL A 3 3.58 -5.26 8.95
CA VAL A 3 3.51 -4.36 7.79
C VAL A 3 2.06 -4.04 7.49
N GLY A 4 1.73 -2.75 7.48
CA GLY A 4 0.42 -2.27 7.02
C GLY A 4 0.41 -2.13 5.51
N PHE A 5 -0.64 -2.60 4.85
CA PHE A 5 -0.87 -2.45 3.41
C PHE A 5 -2.12 -1.61 3.21
N HIS A 6 -1.99 -0.51 2.49
CA HIS A 6 -3.07 0.44 2.28
C HIS A 6 -3.71 0.31 0.90
N THR A 7 -5.04 0.43 0.86
CA THR A 7 -5.82 0.70 -0.36
C THR A 7 -6.97 1.66 -0.08
N ASN A 8 -7.54 2.26 -1.13
CA ASN A 8 -8.73 3.12 -0.97
C ASN A 8 -9.99 2.31 -0.63
N HIS A 9 -10.21 1.19 -1.31
CA HIS A 9 -11.35 0.28 -1.12
C HIS A 9 -10.95 -1.12 -1.56
N LEU A 10 -11.74 -2.13 -1.24
CA LEU A 10 -11.46 -3.52 -1.63
C LEU A 10 -12.33 -3.88 -2.84
N SER A 11 -11.69 -4.13 -3.98
CA SER A 11 -12.33 -4.48 -5.25
C SER A 11 -11.47 -5.50 -6.02
N PHE A 12 -11.97 -6.02 -7.14
CA PHE A 12 -11.21 -6.89 -8.05
C PHE A 12 -10.38 -6.12 -9.09
N ARG A 13 -10.05 -4.86 -8.82
CA ARG A 13 -9.27 -4.01 -9.73
C ARG A 13 -7.77 -4.13 -9.46
N GLY A 14 -6.98 -3.63 -10.41
CA GLY A 14 -5.54 -3.91 -10.51
C GLY A 14 -4.73 -3.54 -9.26
N ALA A 15 -4.96 -2.36 -8.66
CA ALA A 15 -4.21 -1.94 -7.47
C ALA A 15 -4.54 -2.81 -6.25
N GLU A 16 -5.81 -3.17 -6.06
CA GLU A 16 -6.24 -4.02 -4.96
C GLU A 16 -5.75 -5.47 -5.10
N ILE A 17 -5.65 -5.99 -6.33
CA ILE A 17 -5.02 -7.28 -6.59
C ILE A 17 -3.54 -7.22 -6.21
N ALA A 18 -2.81 -6.19 -6.66
CA ALA A 18 -1.41 -6.02 -6.27
C ALA A 18 -1.26 -5.93 -4.75
N VAL A 19 -2.10 -5.15 -4.05
CA VAL A 19 -2.09 -5.07 -2.59
C VAL A 19 -2.26 -6.45 -1.94
N TYR A 20 -3.18 -7.27 -2.44
CA TYR A 20 -3.36 -8.65 -1.97
C TYR A 20 -2.08 -9.47 -2.15
N ASP A 21 -1.47 -9.45 -3.34
CA ASP A 21 -0.29 -10.25 -3.65
C ASP A 21 0.91 -9.82 -2.81
N TYR A 22 1.14 -8.52 -2.68
CA TYR A 22 2.18 -7.97 -1.81
C TYR A 22 1.98 -8.33 -0.35
N ALA A 23 0.75 -8.18 0.17
CA ALA A 23 0.44 -8.57 1.54
C ALA A 23 0.62 -10.08 1.75
N PHE A 24 0.15 -10.92 0.83
CA PHE A 24 0.23 -12.37 0.92
C PHE A 24 1.68 -12.86 0.91
N HIS A 25 2.47 -12.44 -0.08
CA HIS A 25 3.86 -12.87 -0.20
C HIS A 25 4.79 -12.27 0.86
N ASN A 26 4.45 -11.11 1.42
CA ASN A 26 5.13 -10.60 2.62
C ASN A 26 4.98 -11.58 3.80
N GLN A 27 3.84 -12.26 3.94
CA GLN A 27 3.68 -13.32 4.94
C GLN A 27 4.38 -14.62 4.49
N ALA A 28 4.08 -15.09 3.28
CA ALA A 28 4.52 -16.41 2.82
C ALA A 28 6.03 -16.51 2.60
N ILE A 29 6.67 -15.48 2.05
CA ILE A 29 8.09 -15.48 1.68
C ILE A 29 8.94 -14.85 2.79
N LEU A 30 8.54 -13.68 3.28
CA LEU A 30 9.34 -12.91 4.24
C LEU A 30 8.99 -13.22 5.70
N GLN A 31 7.97 -14.03 5.96
CA GLN A 31 7.53 -14.42 7.31
C GLN A 31 7.19 -13.22 8.20
N ASN A 32 6.72 -12.13 7.58
CA ASN A 32 6.18 -10.96 8.26
C ASN A 32 4.67 -11.13 8.51
N GLU A 33 4.09 -10.26 9.34
CA GLU A 33 2.64 -10.17 9.51
C GLU A 33 2.10 -9.04 8.63
N SER A 34 1.03 -9.31 7.87
CA SER A 34 0.41 -8.31 7.00
C SER A 34 -0.96 -7.90 7.53
N LEU A 35 -1.15 -6.59 7.72
CA LEU A 35 -2.40 -5.96 8.14
C LEU A 35 -2.91 -5.11 6.97
N VAL A 36 -4.19 -5.17 6.62
CA VAL A 36 -4.73 -4.43 5.47
C VAL A 36 -5.66 -3.31 5.93
N PHE A 37 -5.42 -2.12 5.41
CA PHE A 37 -6.13 -0.89 5.77
C PHE A 37 -6.87 -0.35 4.55
N TYR A 38 -8.12 0.07 4.74
CA TYR A 38 -8.92 0.64 3.67
C TYR A 38 -9.87 1.72 4.16
N LYS A 39 -10.21 2.67 3.28
CA LYS A 39 -11.07 3.79 3.65
C LYS A 39 -12.52 3.33 3.69
N SER A 40 -13.15 3.41 4.85
CA SER A 40 -14.54 2.97 5.05
C SER A 40 -15.57 3.85 4.34
N LYS A 41 -15.18 5.06 3.91
CA LYS A 41 -16.05 5.97 3.14
C LYS A 41 -16.32 5.50 1.71
N TYR A 42 -15.50 4.59 1.18
CA TYR A 42 -15.66 4.05 -0.16
C TYR A 42 -16.26 2.64 -0.10
N GLN A 43 -17.25 2.39 -0.97
CA GLN A 43 -17.88 1.08 -1.05
C GLN A 43 -16.85 0.03 -1.47
N SER A 44 -16.76 -1.03 -0.67
CA SER A 44 -15.95 -2.20 -0.96
C SER A 44 -16.85 -3.38 -1.35
N GLU A 45 -16.34 -4.24 -2.23
CA GLU A 45 -17.05 -5.42 -2.70
C GLU A 45 -17.09 -6.48 -1.59
N PRO A 46 -18.27 -6.91 -1.11
CA PRO A 46 -18.35 -7.83 0.04
C PRO A 46 -17.61 -9.15 -0.16
N THR A 47 -17.61 -9.68 -1.39
CA THR A 47 -16.90 -10.92 -1.73
C THR A 47 -15.37 -10.75 -1.69
N VAL A 48 -14.86 -9.54 -1.97
CA VAL A 48 -13.44 -9.22 -1.86
C VAL A 48 -13.06 -9.08 -0.39
N ILE A 49 -13.89 -8.42 0.43
CA ILE A 49 -13.68 -8.35 1.89
C ILE A 49 -13.53 -9.76 2.45
N GLN A 50 -14.47 -10.66 2.15
CA GLN A 50 -14.42 -12.06 2.60
C GLN A 50 -13.18 -12.81 2.11
N LYS A 51 -12.68 -12.50 0.91
CA LYS A 51 -11.42 -13.07 0.41
C LYS A 51 -10.23 -12.59 1.25
N PHE A 52 -10.17 -11.29 1.53
CA PHE A 52 -9.10 -10.67 2.31
C PHE A 52 -9.11 -11.12 3.79
N GLU A 53 -10.28 -11.21 4.42
CA GLU A 53 -10.44 -11.65 5.82
C GLU A 53 -9.95 -13.08 6.06
N LYS A 54 -9.94 -13.93 5.02
CA LYS A 54 -9.37 -15.29 5.12
C LYS A 54 -7.86 -15.30 5.31
N GLN A 55 -7.16 -14.22 4.94
CA GLN A 55 -5.70 -14.16 4.92
C GLN A 55 -5.12 -13.08 5.83
N PHE A 56 -5.87 -11.99 6.08
CA PHE A 56 -5.36 -10.80 6.76
C PHE A 56 -6.35 -10.25 7.78
N LYS A 57 -5.82 -9.55 8.78
CA LYS A 57 -6.62 -8.68 9.64
C LYS A 57 -6.91 -7.37 8.90
N LEU A 58 -8.19 -7.02 8.79
CA LEU A 58 -8.64 -5.84 8.05
C LEU A 58 -9.02 -4.69 8.97
N PHE A 59 -8.66 -3.47 8.57
CA PHE A 59 -8.88 -2.25 9.32
C PHE A 59 -9.55 -1.18 8.44
N PRO A 60 -10.89 -1.11 8.44
CA PRO A 60 -11.58 0.05 7.90
C PRO A 60 -11.27 1.29 8.74
N TYR A 61 -11.02 2.43 8.09
CA TYR A 61 -10.80 3.71 8.76
C TYR A 61 -11.47 4.88 8.04
N GLN A 62 -11.79 5.95 8.77
CA GLN A 62 -12.53 7.12 8.28
C GLN A 62 -11.62 8.29 7.91
N ASP A 63 -10.56 8.50 8.68
CA ASP A 63 -9.63 9.62 8.52
C ASP A 63 -8.19 9.24 8.96
N ASN A 64 -7.24 10.13 8.68
CA ASN A 64 -5.82 9.88 8.95
C ASN A 64 -5.49 9.83 10.43
N ALA A 65 -6.26 10.50 11.29
CA ALA A 65 -6.06 10.42 12.74
C ALA A 65 -6.42 9.01 13.25
N GLN A 66 -7.51 8.44 12.74
CA GLN A 66 -7.85 7.05 13.01
C GLN A 66 -6.82 6.08 12.42
N LEU A 67 -6.36 6.32 11.18
CA LEU A 67 -5.32 5.51 10.53
C LEU A 67 -4.04 5.44 11.39
N ALA A 68 -3.52 6.60 11.80
CA ALA A 68 -2.33 6.70 12.66
C ALA A 68 -2.54 6.00 14.00
N LYS A 69 -3.69 6.21 14.63
CA LYS A 69 -4.02 5.55 15.91
C LYS A 69 -4.01 4.03 15.79
N ILE A 70 -4.63 3.47 14.75
CA ILE A 70 -4.66 2.01 14.56
C ILE A 70 -3.25 1.50 14.25
N ALA A 71 -2.48 2.20 13.42
CA ALA A 71 -1.09 1.85 13.11
C ALA A 71 -0.22 1.76 14.38
N ASP A 72 -0.35 2.71 15.30
CA ASP A 72 0.36 2.73 16.58
C ASP A 72 -0.10 1.60 17.51
N GLN A 73 -1.42 1.39 17.62
CA GLN A 73 -2.01 0.33 18.44
C GLN A 73 -1.57 -1.06 17.98
N GLU A 74 -1.54 -1.27 16.67
CA GLU A 74 -1.05 -2.49 16.06
C GLU A 74 0.49 -2.52 15.94
N LYS A 75 1.20 -1.49 16.42
CA LYS A 75 2.67 -1.45 16.44
C LYS A 75 3.26 -1.79 15.07
N LEU A 76 2.77 -1.13 14.02
CA LEU A 76 3.31 -1.32 12.68
C LEU A 76 4.78 -0.90 12.63
N ASP A 77 5.61 -1.70 11.98
CA ASP A 77 7.01 -1.38 11.72
C ASP A 77 7.18 -0.59 10.41
N LEU A 78 6.24 -0.79 9.47
CA LEU A 78 6.23 -0.16 8.14
C LEU A 78 4.79 -0.05 7.64
N PHE A 79 4.48 1.07 6.98
CA PHE A 79 3.22 1.25 6.27
C PHE A 79 3.47 1.40 4.77
N TYR A 80 2.91 0.49 3.99
CA TYR A 80 3.13 0.39 2.55
C TYR A 80 1.88 0.80 1.77
N PHE A 81 2.08 1.70 0.79
CA PHE A 81 1.02 2.29 -0.02
C PHE A 81 1.28 2.00 -1.50
N ILE A 82 0.31 1.38 -2.19
CA ILE A 82 0.27 1.37 -3.66
C ILE A 82 -0.76 2.41 -4.11
N LYS A 83 -0.30 3.48 -4.77
CA LYS A 83 -1.14 4.65 -5.08
C LYS A 83 -0.61 5.42 -6.29
N SER A 84 -1.31 6.47 -6.71
CA SER A 84 -0.92 7.31 -7.86
C SER A 84 0.52 7.81 -7.74
N GLY A 85 0.90 8.25 -6.54
CA GLY A 85 2.26 8.68 -6.17
C GLY A 85 2.32 10.13 -5.69
N GLU A 86 1.32 10.96 -6.02
CA GLU A 86 1.23 12.35 -5.55
C GLU A 86 0.86 12.44 -4.06
N ARG A 87 1.11 13.60 -3.43
CA ARG A 87 0.68 13.84 -2.06
C ARG A 87 -0.84 13.99 -2.00
N ASP A 88 -1.50 12.96 -1.48
CA ASP A 88 -2.95 12.92 -1.24
C ASP A 88 -3.32 13.13 0.24
N GLY A 89 -2.29 13.27 1.09
CA GLY A 89 -2.44 13.43 2.53
C GLY A 89 -2.66 12.12 3.30
N ASP A 90 -2.69 10.94 2.67
CA ASP A 90 -3.00 9.67 3.35
C ASP A 90 -1.85 9.08 4.19
N VAL A 91 -0.66 9.68 4.12
CA VAL A 91 0.53 9.23 4.86
C VAL A 91 0.49 9.71 6.30
N VAL A 92 0.96 8.86 7.21
CA VAL A 92 1.04 9.13 8.65
C VAL A 92 2.50 9.28 9.08
N ASP A 93 2.75 10.13 10.08
CA ASP A 93 4.12 10.43 10.54
C ASP A 93 4.57 9.55 11.72
N THR A 94 3.70 8.69 12.24
CA THR A 94 3.98 7.86 13.43
C THR A 94 4.71 6.55 13.10
N VAL A 95 4.67 6.12 11.83
CA VAL A 95 5.25 4.87 11.34
C VAL A 95 5.93 5.15 9.99
N PRO A 96 7.12 4.58 9.72
CA PRO A 96 7.77 4.76 8.42
C PRO A 96 6.85 4.34 7.27
N CYS A 97 6.76 5.18 6.24
CA CYS A 97 5.88 5.00 5.10
C CYS A 97 6.65 4.74 3.80
N ALA A 98 6.31 3.66 3.11
CA ALA A 98 6.83 3.31 1.80
C ALA A 98 5.76 3.52 0.72
N ILE A 99 6.06 4.36 -0.25
CA ILE A 99 5.18 4.70 -1.37
C ILE A 99 5.62 3.94 -2.62
N HIS A 100 4.67 3.23 -3.21
CA HIS A 100 4.82 2.54 -4.48
C HIS A 100 3.91 3.20 -5.51
N ALA A 101 4.50 4.07 -6.34
CA ALA A 101 3.78 4.91 -7.28
C ALA A 101 3.50 4.19 -8.60
N VAL A 102 2.22 4.17 -8.99
CA VAL A 102 1.77 3.54 -10.24
C VAL A 102 1.64 4.51 -11.41
N PHE A 103 1.74 5.83 -11.17
CA PHE A 103 1.64 6.86 -12.19
C PHE A 103 2.85 7.80 -12.23
N PRO A 104 3.04 8.51 -13.36
CA PRO A 104 3.86 9.71 -13.42
C PRO A 104 3.69 10.61 -12.20
N THR A 105 4.80 10.84 -11.49
CA THR A 105 4.81 11.68 -10.28
C THR A 105 5.95 12.66 -10.40
N LYS A 106 5.68 13.96 -10.19
CA LYS A 106 6.74 14.98 -10.26
C LYS A 106 7.65 14.90 -9.02
N PRO A 107 8.94 15.25 -9.11
CA PRO A 107 9.86 15.15 -7.98
C PRO A 107 9.43 15.89 -6.71
N GLU A 108 8.75 17.03 -6.84
CA GLU A 108 8.21 17.81 -5.71
C GLU A 108 7.13 17.06 -4.90
N GLU A 109 6.46 16.09 -5.53
CA GLU A 109 5.39 15.28 -4.94
C GLU A 109 5.92 14.03 -4.23
N PHE A 110 7.22 13.72 -4.34
CA PHE A 110 7.82 12.55 -3.67
C PHE A 110 7.73 12.71 -2.15
N HIS A 111 7.22 11.68 -1.48
CA HIS A 111 6.90 11.70 -0.06
C HIS A 111 6.99 10.31 0.57
N GLY A 112 6.75 10.23 1.89
CA GLY A 112 7.08 9.06 2.69
C GLY A 112 8.59 8.92 2.91
N ASP A 113 8.97 7.92 3.70
CA ASP A 113 10.36 7.59 4.03
C ASP A 113 11.07 6.89 2.88
N LYS A 114 10.30 6.16 2.06
CA LYS A 114 10.76 5.51 0.82
C LYS A 114 9.74 5.72 -0.29
N PHE A 115 10.26 5.89 -1.50
CA PHE A 115 9.46 6.03 -2.72
C PHE A 115 10.05 5.16 -3.82
N ALA A 116 9.22 4.35 -4.46
CA ALA A 116 9.57 3.52 -5.60
C ALA A 116 8.49 3.63 -6.68
N PHE A 117 8.87 3.46 -7.94
CA PHE A 117 7.92 3.35 -9.04
C PHE A 117 7.59 1.90 -9.38
N VAL A 118 6.43 1.66 -9.98
CA VAL A 118 6.05 0.32 -10.45
C VAL A 118 6.81 -0.15 -11.69
N SER A 119 7.56 0.73 -12.37
CA SER A 119 8.29 0.35 -13.57
C SER A 119 9.59 1.10 -13.73
N GLU A 120 10.53 0.46 -14.43
CA GLU A 120 11.80 1.08 -14.81
C GLU A 120 11.59 2.33 -15.64
N TRP A 121 10.62 2.30 -16.56
CA TRP A 121 10.30 3.45 -17.41
C TRP A 121 9.88 4.66 -16.57
N LEU A 122 8.99 4.48 -15.59
CA LEU A 122 8.60 5.57 -14.70
C LEU A 122 9.76 6.09 -13.86
N ALA A 123 10.58 5.21 -13.28
CA ALA A 123 11.75 5.61 -12.52
C ALA A 123 12.74 6.40 -13.39
N LYS A 124 12.97 5.97 -14.62
CA LYS A 124 13.84 6.68 -15.57
C LYS A 124 13.29 8.06 -15.91
N GLU A 125 12.05 8.14 -16.39
CA GLU A 125 11.49 9.38 -16.93
C GLU A 125 11.15 10.41 -15.84
N TYR A 126 10.72 9.97 -14.64
CA TYR A 126 10.21 10.85 -13.59
C TYR A 126 11.16 11.04 -12.41
N SER A 127 12.23 10.25 -12.30
CA SER A 127 13.28 10.48 -11.29
C SER A 127 14.69 10.56 -11.86
N ASN A 128 14.86 10.52 -13.19
CA ASN A 128 16.17 10.37 -13.83
C ASN A 128 16.93 9.15 -13.27
N GLN A 129 16.20 8.05 -13.07
CA GLN A 129 16.69 6.78 -12.50
C GLN A 129 17.30 6.90 -11.09
N LYS A 130 16.95 7.95 -10.33
CA LYS A 130 17.43 8.13 -8.95
C LYS A 130 16.63 7.34 -7.92
N LEU A 131 15.36 7.05 -8.22
CA LEU A 131 14.50 6.23 -7.37
C LEU A 131 14.45 4.78 -7.87
N PRO A 132 14.31 3.81 -6.96
CA PRO A 132 14.16 2.42 -7.34
C PRO A 132 12.81 2.18 -8.03
N PHE A 133 12.69 1.02 -8.68
CA PHE A 133 11.43 0.51 -9.19
C PHE A 133 11.21 -0.94 -8.79
N VAL A 134 9.96 -1.34 -8.62
CA VAL A 134 9.55 -2.71 -8.31
C VAL A 134 8.31 -3.06 -9.15
N PRO A 135 8.42 -3.91 -10.19
CA PRO A 135 7.26 -4.35 -10.95
C PRO A 135 6.22 -5.05 -10.06
N HIS A 136 4.94 -4.92 -10.38
CA HIS A 136 3.92 -5.71 -9.68
C HIS A 136 4.13 -7.20 -9.91
N MET A 137 3.89 -7.97 -8.85
CA MET A 137 3.86 -9.43 -8.94
C MET A 137 2.68 -9.84 -9.82
N ILE A 138 2.89 -10.90 -10.59
CA ILE A 138 1.84 -11.53 -11.39
C ILE A 138 1.77 -12.96 -10.92
N ASP A 139 0.67 -13.31 -10.26
CA ASP A 139 0.33 -14.70 -9.97
C ASP A 139 -0.62 -15.20 -11.07
N LEU A 140 -0.22 -16.26 -11.77
CA LEU A 140 -1.03 -16.85 -12.83
C LEU A 140 -2.10 -17.76 -12.20
N PRO A 141 -3.36 -17.71 -12.67
CA PRO A 141 -4.44 -18.54 -12.15
C PRO A 141 -4.26 -20.05 -12.39
#